data_AF-C5X4R5-F1
#
_entry.id   AF-C5X4R5-F1
#
_cell.length_a   1.000
_cell.length_b   1.000
_cell.length_c   1.000
_cell.angle_alpha   90.00
_cell.angle_beta   90.00
_cell.angle_gamma   90.00
#
_symmetry.space_group_name_H-M   'P 1'
#
loop_
_entity.id
_entity.type
_entity.pdbx_description
1 polymer ?
#
loop_
_entity_poly.entity_id
_entity_poly.type
_entity_poly.pdbx_seq_one_letter_code
_entity_poly.pdbx_strand_id
1 'polypeptide(L)'
;MGICRLEASASESGDSGLKRKQASASESEEDKILKLKSEEGKILKLKKEAMAANEEMSEATREELSLYMPVVRAAEPSGKKTKKVLVRKLVPMEEIYCLLAMPCPIKANHLTEEQLAEHPKRFQDWYHEEMNIAKKLRDYHQALIDQYSEYGYAVDESETEVTDDEDEDGDN
;
A
#
# COMPACT_ATOMS: atom_id res chain seq x y z
N MET A 1 39.82 -52.83 -26.42
CA MET A 1 41.17 -52.64 -26.99
C MET A 1 41.27 -51.17 -27.40
N GLY A 2 42.20 -50.33 -26.97
CA GLY A 2 43.45 -50.57 -26.24
C GLY A 2 43.71 -49.51 -25.16
N ILE A 3 44.73 -49.84 -24.37
CA ILE A 3 45.24 -49.18 -23.17
C ILE A 3 46.43 -48.33 -23.61
N CYS A 4 46.58 -47.10 -23.10
CA CYS A 4 47.89 -46.44 -22.98
C CYS A 4 48.00 -45.76 -21.61
N ARG A 5 49.17 -45.95 -20.99
CA ARG A 5 49.52 -45.77 -19.59
C ARG A 5 49.84 -44.33 -19.18
N LEU A 6 49.72 -44.13 -17.86
CA LEU A 6 50.45 -43.24 -16.96
C LEU A 6 51.84 -42.76 -17.41
N GLU A 7 52.18 -41.52 -17.08
CA GLU A 7 53.35 -41.17 -16.24
C GLU A 7 53.05 -39.84 -15.52
N ALA A 8 53.50 -39.76 -14.27
CA ALA A 8 53.28 -38.66 -13.34
C ALA A 8 54.41 -37.63 -13.40
N SER A 9 54.13 -36.39 -13.01
CA SER A 9 55.10 -35.54 -12.32
C SER A 9 54.37 -34.54 -11.44
N ALA A 10 54.70 -34.61 -10.15
CA ALA A 10 54.27 -33.71 -9.11
C ALA A 10 55.37 -32.68 -8.83
N SER A 11 54.98 -31.43 -8.54
CA SER A 11 55.56 -30.61 -7.47
C SER A 11 54.65 -29.41 -7.20
N GLU A 12 54.06 -29.39 -5.99
CA GLU A 12 54.04 -28.30 -4.98
C GLU A 12 54.16 -26.84 -5.49
N SER A 13 53.53 -25.80 -4.94
CA SER A 13 52.67 -25.53 -3.79
C SER A 13 52.17 -24.08 -4.01
N GLY A 14 50.96 -23.75 -3.56
CA GLY A 14 50.39 -22.42 -3.80
C GLY A 14 49.00 -22.28 -3.20
N ASP A 15 48.95 -22.38 -1.88
CA ASP A 15 47.84 -21.92 -1.04
C ASP A 15 47.44 -20.48 -1.38
N SER A 16 46.16 -20.27 -1.67
CA SER A 16 45.40 -19.16 -1.10
C SER A 16 43.92 -19.39 -1.38
N GLY A 17 43.28 -19.99 -0.37
CA GLY A 17 41.84 -20.03 -0.30
C GLY A 17 41.25 -18.63 -0.33
N LEU A 18 40.31 -18.39 -1.25
CA LEU A 18 39.28 -17.40 -1.04
C LEU A 18 37.93 -18.05 -1.29
N LYS A 19 37.43 -18.68 -0.21
CA LYS A 19 36.00 -18.89 0.03
C LYS A 19 35.27 -17.59 -0.28
N ARG A 20 34.62 -17.49 -1.44
CA ARG A 20 33.54 -16.53 -1.60
C ARG A 20 32.35 -17.08 -0.80
N LYS A 21 32.32 -16.71 0.48
CA LYS A 21 31.11 -16.74 1.30
C LYS A 21 30.03 -15.98 0.52
N GLN A 22 29.04 -16.70 0.03
CA GLN A 22 27.74 -16.09 -0.19
C GLN A 22 27.22 -15.75 1.22
N ALA A 23 27.40 -14.50 1.62
CA ALA A 23 26.76 -13.98 2.81
C ALA A 23 25.28 -13.84 2.46
N SER A 24 24.50 -14.89 2.73
CA SER A 24 23.10 -14.71 3.05
C SER A 24 23.09 -13.91 4.35
N ALA A 25 22.96 -12.59 4.24
CA ALA A 25 22.56 -11.76 5.35
C ALA A 25 21.14 -12.22 5.70
N SER A 26 21.01 -13.14 6.65
CA SER A 26 19.77 -13.33 7.37
C SER A 26 19.55 -12.03 8.13
N GLU A 27 18.68 -11.15 7.64
CA GLU A 27 18.22 -10.00 8.42
C GLU A 27 17.77 -10.52 9.78
N SER A 28 18.34 -9.95 10.84
CA SER A 28 17.97 -10.34 12.19
C SER A 28 16.51 -9.94 12.43
N GLU A 29 15.82 -10.66 13.31
CA GLU A 29 14.46 -10.27 13.72
C GLU A 29 14.43 -8.84 14.27
N GLU A 30 15.54 -8.37 14.86
CA GLU A 30 15.71 -7.00 15.35
C GLU A 30 15.75 -5.97 14.22
N ASP A 31 16.43 -6.28 13.11
CA ASP A 31 16.45 -5.42 11.91
C ASP A 31 15.05 -5.31 11.29
N LYS A 32 14.30 -6.41 11.22
CA LYS A 32 12.91 -6.41 10.73
C LYS A 32 11.99 -5.55 11.60
N ILE A 33 12.13 -5.63 12.92
CA ILE A 33 11.35 -4.83 13.87
C ILE A 33 11.68 -3.33 13.76
N LEU A 34 12.96 -2.97 13.59
CA LEU A 34 13.38 -1.57 13.41
C LEU A 34 12.84 -0.99 12.10
N LYS A 35 12.82 -1.79 11.04
CA LYS A 35 12.32 -1.41 9.70
C LYS A 35 10.79 -1.24 9.69
N LEU A 36 10.05 -2.13 10.37
CA LEU A 36 8.61 -1.98 10.62
C LEU A 36 8.27 -0.70 11.38
N LYS A 37 9.05 -0.35 12.41
CA LYS A 37 8.90 0.93 13.11
C LYS A 37 9.23 2.15 12.24
N SER A 38 10.08 1.99 11.23
CA SER A 38 10.40 3.04 10.26
C SER A 38 9.34 3.18 9.15
N GLU A 39 8.50 2.17 8.92
CA GLU A 39 7.42 2.18 7.93
C GLU A 39 6.05 2.53 8.53
N GLU A 40 5.96 2.49 9.86
CA GLU A 40 4.82 2.90 10.68
C GLU A 40 4.31 4.28 10.23
N GLY A 41 3.03 4.37 9.86
CA GLY A 41 2.39 5.60 9.39
C GLY A 41 2.50 5.91 7.89
N LYS A 42 3.40 5.26 7.12
CA LYS A 42 3.49 5.50 5.67
C LYS A 42 2.23 5.01 4.94
N ILE A 43 1.82 3.78 5.23
CA ILE A 43 0.62 3.16 4.65
C ILE A 43 -0.63 3.94 5.07
N LEU A 44 -0.71 4.37 6.35
CA LEU A 44 -1.79 5.22 6.84
C LEU A 44 -1.89 6.54 6.06
N LYS A 45 -0.75 7.19 5.80
CA LYS A 45 -0.71 8.45 5.05
C LYS A 45 -1.19 8.25 3.61
N LEU A 46 -0.67 7.24 2.92
CA LEU A 46 -1.07 6.92 1.54
C LEU A 46 -2.56 6.60 1.45
N LYS A 47 -3.07 5.81 2.39
CA LYS A 47 -4.50 5.50 2.50
C LYS A 47 -5.34 6.76 2.69
N LYS A 48 -4.96 7.63 3.64
CA LYS A 48 -5.67 8.90 3.87
C LYS A 48 -5.70 9.77 2.63
N GLU A 49 -4.57 9.92 1.94
CA GLU A 49 -4.49 10.72 0.71
C GLU A 49 -5.35 10.14 -0.42
N ALA A 50 -5.36 8.81 -0.58
CA ALA A 50 -6.17 8.13 -1.58
C ALA A 50 -7.68 8.24 -1.27
N MET A 51 -8.07 8.00 -0.02
CA MET A 51 -9.47 8.08 0.41
C MET A 51 -10.00 9.51 0.37
N ALA A 52 -9.21 10.50 0.78
CA ALA A 52 -9.60 11.91 0.70
C ALA A 52 -9.83 12.36 -0.75
N ALA A 53 -8.95 11.97 -1.67
CA ALA A 53 -9.11 12.30 -3.09
C ALA A 53 -10.33 11.61 -3.71
N ASN A 54 -10.63 10.37 -3.30
CA ASN A 54 -11.81 9.65 -3.76
C ASN A 54 -13.11 10.23 -3.20
N GLU A 55 -13.11 10.66 -1.93
CA GLU A 55 -14.25 11.34 -1.31
C GLU A 55 -14.52 12.69 -1.98
N GLU A 56 -13.50 13.50 -2.27
CA GLU A 56 -13.64 14.79 -2.96
C GLU A 56 -14.35 14.63 -4.32
N MET A 57 -13.94 13.64 -5.12
CA MET A 57 -14.60 13.32 -6.39
C MET A 57 -16.02 12.78 -6.19
N SER A 58 -16.24 11.95 -5.16
CA SER A 58 -17.57 11.43 -4.79
C SER A 58 -18.52 12.56 -4.39
N GLU A 59 -18.04 13.53 -3.61
CA GLU A 59 -18.80 14.71 -3.21
C GLU A 59 -19.12 15.60 -4.41
N ALA A 60 -18.14 15.86 -5.29
CA ALA A 60 -18.36 16.64 -6.52
C ALA A 60 -19.40 15.99 -7.43
N THR A 61 -19.31 14.67 -7.62
CA THR A 61 -20.30 13.91 -8.42
C THR A 61 -21.66 13.85 -7.73
N ARG A 62 -21.71 13.75 -6.40
CA ARG A 62 -22.95 13.78 -5.62
C ARG A 62 -23.62 15.14 -5.63
N GLU A 63 -22.87 16.22 -5.54
CA GLU A 63 -23.39 17.60 -5.66
C GLU A 63 -24.01 17.79 -7.04
N GLU A 64 -23.33 17.34 -8.10
CA GLU A 64 -23.88 17.38 -9.45
C GLU A 64 -25.16 16.53 -9.57
N LEU A 65 -25.18 15.32 -9.03
CA LEU A 65 -26.38 14.46 -9.04
C LEU A 65 -27.52 15.06 -8.21
N SER A 66 -27.22 15.83 -7.16
CA SER A 66 -28.21 16.44 -6.27
C SER A 66 -29.08 17.48 -6.98
N LEU A 67 -28.59 18.05 -8.09
CA LEU A 67 -29.37 18.91 -8.99
C LEU A 67 -30.53 18.16 -9.66
N TYR A 68 -30.40 16.84 -9.82
CA TYR A 68 -31.39 15.99 -10.48
C TYR A 68 -32.26 15.19 -9.50
N MET A 69 -31.75 14.85 -8.30
CA MET A 69 -32.54 14.20 -7.24
C MET A 69 -32.18 14.74 -5.84
N PRO A 70 -33.17 15.11 -5.01
CA PRO A 70 -32.90 15.57 -3.65
C PRO A 70 -32.36 14.42 -2.79
N VAL A 71 -31.14 14.59 -2.29
CA VAL A 71 -30.48 13.64 -1.39
C VAL A 71 -30.79 14.02 0.05
N VAL A 72 -31.48 13.14 0.78
CA VAL A 72 -31.68 13.29 2.23
C VAL A 72 -30.35 13.05 2.94
N ARG A 73 -29.82 14.07 3.62
CA ARG A 73 -28.66 13.92 4.50
C ARG A 73 -29.13 13.35 5.84
N ALA A 74 -28.52 12.24 6.26
CA ALA A 74 -28.67 11.77 7.63
C ALA A 74 -28.04 12.79 8.58
N ALA A 75 -28.71 13.07 9.71
CA ALA A 75 -28.20 13.99 10.71
C ALA A 75 -26.92 13.43 11.33
N GLU A 76 -25.87 14.26 11.42
CA GLU A 76 -24.64 13.89 12.12
C GLU A 76 -24.91 13.77 13.62
N PRO A 77 -24.40 12.73 14.29
CA PRO A 77 -24.55 12.58 15.73
C PRO A 77 -23.81 13.70 16.47
N SER A 78 -24.53 14.33 17.41
CA SER A 78 -24.08 15.45 18.23
C SER A 78 -23.04 15.04 19.28
N GLY A 79 -21.86 15.64 19.20
CA GLY A 79 -21.12 16.17 20.36
C GLY A 79 -20.77 15.19 21.49
N LYS A 80 -20.09 14.09 21.18
CA LYS A 80 -19.33 13.34 22.19
C LYS A 80 -17.83 13.61 22.02
N LYS A 81 -17.08 13.67 23.12
CA LYS A 81 -15.62 13.74 23.06
C LYS A 81 -15.10 12.42 22.48
N THR A 82 -14.59 12.47 21.26
CA THR A 82 -14.00 11.30 20.61
C THR A 82 -12.49 11.33 20.73
N LYS A 83 -11.90 10.19 21.08
CA LYS A 83 -10.45 10.00 21.06
C LYS A 83 -10.06 9.26 19.79
N LYS A 84 -9.06 9.77 19.06
CA LYS A 84 -8.48 9.08 17.90
C LYS A 84 -7.54 7.98 18.38
N VAL A 85 -7.83 6.76 17.97
CA VAL A 85 -7.00 5.57 18.25
C VAL A 85 -6.50 5.00 16.93
N LEU A 86 -5.20 4.69 16.89
CA LEU A 86 -4.58 4.00 15.76
C LEU A 86 -4.90 2.51 15.84
N VAL A 87 -5.60 1.99 14.83
CA VAL A 87 -5.96 0.59 14.68
C VAL A 87 -5.08 -0.02 13.59
N ARG A 88 -4.47 -1.15 13.93
CA ARG A 88 -3.68 -1.97 13.01
C ARG A 88 -4.45 -3.23 12.65
N LYS A 89 -4.71 -3.43 11.36
CA LYS A 89 -5.41 -4.59 10.85
C LYS A 89 -4.47 -5.37 9.93
N LEU A 90 -4.30 -6.67 10.18
CA LEU A 90 -3.60 -7.53 9.22
C LEU A 90 -4.41 -7.63 7.93
N VAL A 91 -3.73 -7.43 6.80
CA VAL A 91 -4.33 -7.60 5.49
C VAL A 91 -4.37 -9.09 5.16
N PRO A 92 -5.55 -9.65 4.83
CA PRO A 92 -5.66 -11.04 4.40
C PRO A 92 -4.78 -11.32 3.17
N MET A 93 -4.20 -12.52 3.12
CA MET A 93 -3.34 -12.93 2.00
C MET A 93 -4.09 -12.88 0.66
N GLU A 94 -5.36 -13.27 0.67
CA GLU A 94 -6.25 -13.23 -0.49
C GLU A 94 -6.43 -11.82 -1.03
N GLU A 95 -6.47 -10.82 -0.14
CA GLU A 95 -6.56 -9.41 -0.53
C GLU A 95 -5.27 -8.95 -1.21
N ILE A 96 -4.10 -9.32 -0.69
CA ILE A 96 -2.80 -9.06 -1.36
C ILE A 96 -2.76 -9.72 -2.75
N TYR A 97 -3.23 -10.96 -2.89
CA TYR A 97 -3.30 -11.61 -4.19
C TYR A 97 -4.28 -10.93 -5.13
N CYS A 98 -5.40 -10.40 -4.64
CA CYS A 98 -6.31 -9.60 -5.45
C CYS A 98 -5.63 -8.31 -5.93
N LEU A 99 -4.87 -7.62 -5.08
CA LEU A 99 -4.13 -6.42 -5.46
C LEU A 99 -3.06 -6.71 -6.52
N LEU A 100 -2.38 -7.86 -6.43
CA LEU A 100 -1.40 -8.31 -7.44
C LEU A 100 -2.06 -8.72 -8.77
N ALA A 101 -3.19 -9.44 -8.70
CA ALA A 101 -3.90 -9.92 -9.89
C ALA A 101 -4.67 -8.81 -10.61
N MET A 102 -5.16 -7.83 -9.85
CA MET A 102 -5.94 -6.69 -10.33
C MET A 102 -5.32 -5.38 -9.80
N PRO A 103 -4.14 -4.97 -10.31
CA PRO A 103 -3.57 -3.68 -9.95
C PRO A 103 -4.58 -2.58 -10.26
N CYS A 104 -4.69 -1.59 -9.37
CA CYS A 104 -5.60 -0.47 -9.57
C CYS A 104 -5.33 0.12 -10.96
N PRO A 105 -6.29 0.03 -11.89
CA PRO A 105 -6.03 0.36 -13.27
C PRO A 105 -5.88 1.87 -13.36
N ILE A 106 -4.66 2.33 -13.62
CA ILE A 106 -4.53 3.53 -14.44
C ILE A 106 -4.99 2.98 -15.81
N LYS A 107 -6.24 3.31 -16.20
CA LYS A 107 -7.03 2.60 -17.24
C LYS A 107 -6.21 2.24 -18.49
N ALA A 108 -6.45 1.04 -19.05
CA ALA A 108 -5.79 0.55 -20.27
C ALA A 108 -5.96 1.44 -21.53
N ASN A 109 -6.88 2.40 -21.49
CA ASN A 109 -7.12 3.39 -22.54
C ASN A 109 -6.61 4.77 -22.08
N HIS A 110 -5.29 4.91 -21.88
CA HIS A 110 -4.70 6.22 -21.66
C HIS A 110 -4.90 7.09 -22.89
N LEU A 111 -5.70 8.14 -22.75
CA LEU A 111 -5.71 9.21 -23.73
C LEU A 111 -4.35 9.90 -23.66
N THR A 112 -3.72 10.09 -24.82
CA THR A 112 -2.57 11.00 -24.91
C THR A 112 -3.02 12.42 -24.59
N GLU A 113 -2.10 13.33 -24.27
CA GLU A 113 -2.45 14.74 -24.05
C GLU A 113 -3.13 15.36 -25.28
N GLU A 114 -2.73 14.94 -26.48
CA GLU A 114 -3.35 15.36 -27.74
C GLU A 114 -4.80 14.88 -27.85
N GLN A 115 -5.07 13.59 -27.55
CA GLN A 115 -6.42 13.04 -27.55
C GLN A 115 -7.29 13.66 -26.46
N LEU A 116 -6.72 13.91 -25.28
CA LEU A 116 -7.41 14.55 -24.17
C LEU A 116 -7.81 15.99 -24.52
N ALA A 117 -6.95 16.71 -25.24
CA ALA A 117 -7.19 18.09 -25.67
C ALA A 117 -8.38 18.21 -26.65
N GLU A 118 -8.76 17.13 -27.36
CA GLU A 118 -9.94 17.10 -28.23
C GLU A 118 -11.26 17.10 -27.43
N HIS A 119 -11.22 16.75 -26.14
CA HIS A 119 -12.40 16.72 -25.29
C HIS A 119 -12.71 18.08 -24.65
N PRO A 120 -13.97 18.33 -24.24
CA PRO A 120 -14.33 19.53 -23.49
C PRO A 120 -13.54 19.65 -22.19
N LYS A 121 -13.23 20.88 -21.76
CA LYS A 121 -12.44 21.16 -20.56
C LYS A 121 -12.92 20.41 -19.32
N ARG A 122 -14.24 20.32 -19.12
CA ARG A 122 -14.84 19.55 -18.03
C ARG A 122 -14.42 18.07 -18.02
N PHE A 123 -14.31 17.44 -19.20
CA PHE A 123 -13.85 16.05 -19.31
C PHE A 123 -12.35 15.95 -19.05
N GLN A 124 -11.56 16.93 -19.50
CA GLN A 124 -10.12 16.98 -19.23
C GLN A 124 -9.86 17.06 -17.72
N ASP A 125 -10.56 17.97 -17.03
CA ASP A 125 -10.45 18.16 -15.58
C ASP A 125 -10.82 16.85 -14.84
N TRP A 126 -11.97 16.25 -15.17
CA TRP A 126 -12.40 14.97 -14.60
C TRP A 126 -11.39 13.84 -14.85
N TYR A 127 -10.85 13.73 -16.07
CA TYR A 127 -9.87 12.71 -16.42
C TYR A 127 -8.58 12.86 -15.62
N HIS A 128 -8.06 14.10 -15.48
CA HIS A 128 -6.87 14.36 -14.68
C HIS A 128 -7.09 14.01 -13.20
N GLU A 129 -8.26 14.35 -12.66
CA GLU A 129 -8.63 14.02 -11.29
C GLU A 129 -8.73 12.50 -11.08
N GLU A 130 -9.36 11.78 -12.01
CA GLU A 130 -9.47 10.32 -11.97
C GLU A 130 -8.10 9.65 -12.04
N MET A 131 -7.20 10.16 -12.88
CA MET A 131 -5.81 9.66 -12.95
C MET A 131 -5.02 9.96 -11.67
N ASN A 132 -5.26 11.09 -11.02
CA ASN A 132 -4.64 11.42 -9.74
C ASN A 132 -5.11 10.45 -8.63
N ILE A 133 -6.41 10.15 -8.56
CA ILE A 133 -6.96 9.19 -7.59
C ILE A 133 -6.42 7.78 -7.86
N ALA A 134 -6.44 7.32 -9.11
CA ALA A 134 -5.91 6.02 -9.49
C ALA A 134 -4.43 5.86 -9.12
N LYS A 135 -3.64 6.94 -9.28
CA LYS A 135 -2.24 6.97 -8.87
C LYS A 135 -2.10 6.83 -7.35
N LYS A 136 -2.85 7.61 -6.55
CA LYS A 136 -2.81 7.53 -5.08
C LYS A 136 -3.22 6.15 -4.56
N LEU A 137 -4.27 5.56 -5.14
CA LEU A 137 -4.71 4.20 -4.80
C LEU A 137 -3.65 3.16 -5.14
N ARG A 138 -2.98 3.30 -6.29
CA ARG A 138 -1.86 2.45 -6.67
C ARG A 138 -0.71 2.56 -5.68
N ASP A 139 -0.31 3.76 -5.30
CA ASP A 139 0.79 3.97 -4.36
C ASP A 139 0.48 3.33 -3.00
N TYR A 140 -0.76 3.46 -2.51
CA TYR A 140 -1.24 2.78 -1.31
C TYR A 140 -1.19 1.24 -1.44
N HIS A 141 -1.76 0.67 -2.50
CA HIS A 141 -1.75 -0.78 -2.72
C HIS A 141 -0.34 -1.34 -2.89
N GLN A 142 0.53 -0.59 -3.58
CA GLN A 142 1.92 -0.99 -3.78
C GLN A 142 2.66 -1.05 -2.44
N ALA A 143 2.43 -0.08 -1.54
CA ALA A 143 3.03 -0.12 -0.21
C ALA A 143 2.59 -1.36 0.61
N LEU A 144 1.34 -1.80 0.48
CA LEU A 144 0.86 -3.05 1.10
C LEU A 144 1.55 -4.28 0.51
N ILE A 145 1.68 -4.33 -0.81
CA ILE A 145 2.36 -5.43 -1.52
C ILE A 145 3.84 -5.48 -1.13
N ASP A 146 4.51 -4.34 -1.07
CA ASP A 146 5.93 -4.24 -0.73
C ASP A 146 6.16 -4.73 0.70
N GLN A 147 5.34 -4.28 1.65
CA GLN A 147 5.38 -4.76 3.03
C GLN A 147 5.14 -6.28 3.10
N TYR A 148 4.16 -6.80 2.37
CA TYR A 148 3.91 -8.24 2.30
C TYR A 148 5.10 -9.01 1.71
N SER A 149 5.71 -8.50 0.64
CA SER A 149 6.86 -9.13 -0.01
C SER A 149 8.10 -9.16 0.88
N GLU A 150 8.26 -8.16 1.77
CA GLU A 150 9.41 -8.07 2.67
C GLU A 150 9.21 -8.91 3.95
N TYR A 151 8.02 -8.86 4.57
CA TYR A 151 7.79 -9.46 5.89
C TYR A 151 6.93 -10.73 5.87
N GLY A 152 6.30 -11.08 4.74
CA GLY A 152 5.34 -12.17 4.63
C GLY A 152 3.95 -11.85 5.18
N TYR A 153 3.73 -10.61 5.62
CA TYR A 153 2.44 -10.07 6.06
C TYR A 153 2.40 -8.57 5.80
N ALA A 154 1.19 -8.00 5.70
CA ALA A 154 0.98 -6.56 5.60
C ALA A 154 -0.01 -6.09 6.66
N VAL A 155 0.17 -4.85 7.12
CA VAL A 155 -0.67 -4.20 8.14
C VAL A 155 -1.27 -2.95 7.51
N ASP A 156 -2.60 -2.94 7.42
CA ASP A 156 -3.39 -1.77 7.10
C ASP A 156 -3.67 -0.97 8.38
N GLU A 157 -3.23 0.28 8.37
CA GLU A 157 -3.40 1.21 9.49
C GLU A 157 -4.61 2.12 9.25
N SER A 158 -5.38 2.37 10.31
CA SER A 158 -6.52 3.29 10.28
C SER A 158 -6.67 4.04 11.59
N GLU A 159 -7.19 5.26 11.55
CA GLU A 159 -7.58 5.99 12.76
C GLU A 159 -9.09 5.83 12.94
N THR A 160 -9.50 5.34 14.11
CA THR A 160 -10.92 5.29 14.50
C THR A 160 -11.17 6.23 15.66
N GLU A 161 -12.36 6.83 15.67
CA GLU A 161 -12.87 7.57 16.82
C GLU A 161 -13.54 6.58 17.78
N VAL A 162 -13.09 6.55 19.03
CA VAL A 162 -13.74 5.80 20.11
C VAL A 162 -14.41 6.81 21.03
N THR A 163 -15.68 6.57 21.35
CA THR A 163 -16.40 7.31 22.39
C THR A 163 -15.94 6.81 23.75
N ASP A 164 -15.42 7.74 24.54
CA ASP A 164 -15.04 7.53 25.93
C ASP A 164 -16.33 7.52 26.77
N ASP A 165 -16.98 6.35 26.89
CA ASP A 165 -18.09 6.16 27.82
C ASP A 165 -17.51 5.75 29.20
N GLU A 166 -16.73 6.65 29.82
CA GLU A 166 -16.39 6.57 31.25
C GLU A 166 -17.46 7.31 32.06
N ASP A 167 -18.60 6.65 32.29
CA ASP A 167 -19.54 6.96 33.38
C ASP A 167 -19.70 5.69 34.23
N GLU A 168 -18.65 5.33 34.97
CA GLU A 168 -18.70 4.31 36.03
C GLU A 168 -18.25 4.91 37.37
N ASP A 169 -18.98 5.92 37.84
CA ASP A 169 -18.99 6.28 39.27
C ASP A 169 -20.26 5.70 39.90
N GLY A 170 -20.23 4.38 40.12
CA GLY A 170 -21.05 3.77 41.14
C GLY A 170 -20.44 4.08 42.50
N ASP A 171 -21.09 4.95 43.27
CA ASP A 171 -20.90 4.98 44.72
C ASP A 171 -22.26 4.88 45.41
N ASN A 172 -22.35 3.87 46.26
CA ASN A 172 -23.52 3.33 46.94
C ASN A 172 -23.94 4.17 48.15
#